data_AF-A0AB94IL69-F1
#
_entry.id   AF-A0AB94IL69-F1
#
_cell.length_a   1.000
_cell.length_b   1.000
_cell.length_c   1.000
_cell.angle_alpha   90.00
_cell.angle_beta   90.00
_cell.angle_gamma   90.00
#
_symmetry.space_group_name_H-M   'P 1'
#
loop_
_entity.id
_entity.type
_entity.pdbx_description
1 polymer ?
#
loop_
_entity_poly.entity_id
_entity_poly.type
_entity_poly.pdbx_seq_one_letter_code
_entity_poly.pdbx_strand_id
1 'polypeptide(L)'
;MEVRKYEVLAFLDTLTFQQKKQGYEGILAQYLIEFQKGIIPGDESMEYEKVLHNISDFMRRNLEGFDDEWFWDDVFDNAPNIDLIFDWFLDGLPIENPKFKFFEDMKKRWDLDEGDQLGAI
;
A
#
# COMPACT_ATOMS: atom_id res chain seq x y z
N MET A 1 -9.03 -10.85 -6.76
CA MET A 1 -8.38 -9.53 -6.74
C MET A 1 -9.32 -8.45 -6.21
N GLU A 2 -10.56 -8.34 -6.70
CA GLU A 2 -11.58 -7.38 -6.19
C GLU A 2 -11.76 -7.40 -4.66
N VAL A 3 -11.76 -8.58 -4.02
CA VAL A 3 -11.88 -8.71 -2.56
C VAL A 3 -10.78 -7.94 -1.82
N ARG A 4 -9.53 -7.99 -2.29
CA ARG A 4 -8.39 -7.29 -1.69
C ARG A 4 -8.52 -5.77 -1.84
N LYS A 5 -9.01 -5.29 -2.99
CA LYS A 5 -9.31 -3.86 -3.22
C LYS A 5 -10.26 -3.33 -2.15
N TYR A 6 -11.37 -4.03 -1.90
CA TYR A 6 -12.33 -3.61 -0.89
C TYR A 6 -11.76 -3.58 0.53
N GLU A 7 -10.88 -4.52 0.89
CA GLU A 7 -10.26 -4.55 2.22
C GLU A 7 -9.29 -3.37 2.44
N VAL A 8 -8.48 -3.04 1.44
CA VAL A 8 -7.60 -1.87 1.50
C VAL A 8 -8.41 -0.58 1.61
N LEU A 9 -9.41 -0.38 0.76
CA LEU A 9 -10.27 0.81 0.81
C LEU A 9 -11.01 0.93 2.14
N ALA A 10 -11.58 -0.17 2.64
CA ALA A 10 -12.25 -0.18 3.94
C ALA A 10 -11.29 0.16 5.09
N PHE A 11 -10.02 -0.27 5.04
CA PHE A 11 -9.02 0.10 6.03
C PHE A 11 -8.70 1.61 5.97
N LEU A 12 -8.49 2.15 4.77
CA LEU A 12 -8.20 3.56 4.55
C LEU A 12 -9.32 4.45 5.06
N ASP A 13 -10.59 4.07 4.88
CA ASP A 13 -11.75 4.77 5.46
C ASP A 13 -11.70 4.90 6.98
N THR A 14 -10.93 4.04 7.66
CA THR A 14 -10.76 4.12 9.12
C THR A 14 -9.65 5.06 9.58
N LEU A 15 -8.85 5.60 8.66
CA LEU A 15 -7.71 6.47 8.93
C LEU A 15 -8.11 7.94 8.87
N THR A 16 -7.52 8.74 9.75
CA THR A 16 -7.61 10.20 9.64
C THR A 16 -6.84 10.69 8.40
N PHE A 17 -7.20 11.87 7.91
CA PHE A 17 -6.45 12.57 6.85
C PHE A 17 -4.94 12.59 7.11
N GLN A 18 -4.54 12.93 8.33
CA GLN A 18 -3.13 13.06 8.69
C GLN A 18 -2.41 11.71 8.60
N GLN A 19 -3.06 10.62 9.02
CA GLN A 19 -2.52 9.27 8.91
C GLN A 19 -2.39 8.84 7.44
N LYS A 20 -3.40 9.08 6.60
CA LYS A 20 -3.31 8.78 5.16
C LYS A 20 -2.13 9.48 4.51
N LYS A 21 -1.97 10.79 4.78
CA LYS A 21 -0.83 11.57 4.27
C LYS A 21 0.51 10.96 4.67
N GLN A 22 0.65 10.56 5.94
CA GLN A 22 1.88 9.93 6.43
C GLN A 22 2.13 8.58 5.78
N GLY A 23 1.09 7.78 5.53
CA GLY A 23 1.23 6.53 4.78
C GLY A 23 1.71 6.75 3.35
N TYR A 24 1.13 7.71 2.63
CA TYR A 24 1.58 8.08 1.28
C TYR A 24 3.03 8.62 1.25
N GLU A 25 3.43 9.39 2.26
CA GLU A 25 4.83 9.79 2.45
C GLU A 25 5.75 8.58 2.70
N GLY A 26 5.25 7.56 3.41
CA GLY A 26 5.94 6.28 3.65
C GLY A 26 6.21 5.51 2.36
N ILE A 27 5.22 5.40 1.47
CA ILE A 27 5.38 4.79 0.14
C ILE A 27 6.55 5.42 -0.61
N LEU A 28 6.58 6.75 -0.71
CA LEU A 28 7.63 7.46 -1.43
C LEU A 28 9.01 7.29 -0.77
N ALA A 29 9.06 7.33 0.57
CA ALA A 29 10.29 7.15 1.31
C ALA A 29 10.88 5.75 1.09
N GLN A 30 10.06 4.70 1.20
CA GLN A 30 10.52 3.33 1.03
C GLN A 30 10.90 3.03 -0.42
N TYR A 31 10.13 3.49 -1.40
CA TYR A 31 10.50 3.37 -2.82
C TYR A 31 11.91 3.93 -3.08
N LEU A 32 12.21 5.13 -2.58
CA LEU A 32 13.54 5.73 -2.73
C LEU A 32 14.63 4.91 -2.03
N ILE A 33 14.37 4.38 -0.83
CA ILE A 33 15.31 3.56 -0.08
C ILE A 33 15.61 2.26 -0.83
N GLU A 34 14.58 1.57 -1.32
CA GLU A 34 14.73 0.29 -2.01
C GLU A 34 15.38 0.45 -3.39
N PHE A 35 15.04 1.52 -4.11
CA PHE A 35 15.71 1.91 -5.35
C PHE A 35 17.20 2.16 -5.11
N GLN A 36 17.57 2.92 -4.08
CA GLN A 36 18.98 3.19 -3.73
C GLN A 36 19.74 1.93 -3.30
N LYS A 37 19.06 0.96 -2.69
CA LYS A 37 19.63 -0.33 -2.30
C LYS A 37 19.75 -1.33 -3.45
N GLY A 38 19.16 -1.03 -4.61
CA GLY A 38 19.09 -1.95 -5.76
C GLY A 38 18.20 -3.17 -5.49
N ILE A 39 17.25 -3.05 -4.55
CA ILE A 39 16.26 -4.10 -4.25
C ILE A 39 15.23 -4.15 -5.37
N ILE A 40 14.81 -2.98 -5.86
CA ILE A 40 13.97 -2.84 -7.05
C ILE A 40 14.88 -2.86 -8.28
N PRO A 41 14.82 -3.88 -9.14
CA PRO A 41 15.53 -3.92 -10.40
C PRO A 41 15.17 -2.70 -11.28
N GLY A 42 16.12 -2.19 -12.07
CA GLY A 42 15.91 -0.96 -12.86
C GLY A 42 14.84 -1.08 -13.96
N ASP A 43 14.48 -2.29 -14.36
CA ASP A 43 13.37 -2.62 -15.23
C ASP A 43 12.01 -2.54 -14.51
N GLU A 44 11.92 -3.02 -13.26
CA GLU A 44 10.73 -2.89 -12.41
C GLU A 44 10.56 -1.47 -11.86
N SER A 45 11.66 -0.71 -11.70
CA SER A 45 11.60 0.65 -11.16
C SER A 45 10.75 1.58 -12.02
N MET A 46 10.71 1.38 -13.35
CA MET A 46 9.82 2.17 -14.21
C MET A 46 8.34 1.85 -13.98
N GLU A 47 8.01 0.62 -13.60
CA GLU A 47 6.62 0.21 -13.35
C GLU A 47 6.14 0.77 -12.02
N TYR A 48 6.97 0.68 -10.97
CA TYR A 48 6.71 1.39 -9.72
C TYR A 48 6.66 2.91 -9.93
N GLU A 49 7.61 3.52 -10.64
CA GLU A 49 7.63 4.96 -10.87
C GLU A 49 6.34 5.47 -11.54
N LYS A 50 5.79 4.73 -12.52
CA LYS A 50 4.52 5.11 -13.18
C LYS A 50 3.35 5.20 -12.22
N VAL A 51 3.17 4.20 -11.36
CA VAL A 51 2.06 4.13 -10.40
C VAL A 51 2.26 5.13 -9.25
N LEU A 52 3.51 5.29 -8.81
CA LEU A 52 3.84 6.16 -7.68
C LEU A 52 3.94 7.65 -8.06
N HIS A 53 4.13 7.98 -9.34
CA HIS A 53 4.30 9.36 -9.81
C HIS A 53 3.13 10.27 -9.38
N ASN A 54 1.92 9.71 -9.37
CA ASN A 54 0.70 10.45 -9.06
C ASN A 54 0.58 10.82 -7.57
N ILE A 55 1.33 10.17 -6.66
CA ILE A 55 1.27 10.43 -5.21
C ILE A 55 1.57 11.91 -4.89
N SER A 56 2.54 12.51 -5.59
CA SER A 56 2.92 13.91 -5.39
C SER A 56 1.75 14.86 -5.69
N ASP A 57 1.02 14.60 -6.78
CA ASP A 57 -0.15 15.36 -7.18
C ASP A 57 -1.34 15.12 -6.24
N PHE A 58 -1.47 13.89 -5.74
CA PHE A 58 -2.48 13.49 -4.75
C PHE A 58 -2.27 14.17 -3.40
N MET A 59 -1.04 14.23 -2.89
CA MET A 59 -0.73 14.93 -1.64
C MET A 59 -0.84 16.45 -1.76
N ARG A 60 -0.62 17.01 -2.97
CA ARG A 60 -0.69 18.46 -3.23
C ARG A 60 -2.13 18.97 -3.30
N ARG A 61 -3.06 18.15 -3.79
CA ARG A 61 -4.50 18.43 -3.69
C ARG A 61 -4.90 18.10 -2.26
N ASN A 62 -5.22 19.10 -1.44
CA ASN A 62 -5.65 18.90 -0.06
C ASN A 62 -6.65 17.73 0.02
N LEU A 63 -6.26 16.62 0.66
CA LEU A 63 -7.03 15.35 0.76
C LEU A 63 -8.39 15.45 1.51
N GLU A 64 -8.97 16.64 1.69
CA GLU A 64 -10.36 16.78 2.20
C GLU A 64 -11.41 16.45 1.12
N GLY A 65 -10.96 16.17 -0.11
CA GLY A 65 -11.83 15.69 -1.19
C GLY A 65 -11.15 14.67 -2.10
N PHE A 66 -10.13 13.97 -1.60
CA PHE A 66 -9.47 12.92 -2.37
C PHE A 66 -10.19 11.58 -2.20
N ASP A 67 -10.35 10.89 -3.31
CA ASP A 67 -10.89 9.54 -3.37
C ASP A 67 -9.71 8.58 -3.46
N ASP A 68 -9.37 7.96 -2.34
CA ASP A 68 -8.29 6.97 -2.27
C ASP A 68 -8.47 5.87 -3.32
N GLU A 69 -9.73 5.59 -3.72
CA GLU A 69 -10.05 4.62 -4.77
C GLU A 69 -9.27 4.90 -6.05
N TRP A 70 -9.04 6.16 -6.45
CA TRP A 70 -8.34 6.45 -7.70
C TRP A 70 -6.87 6.06 -7.71
N PHE A 71 -6.16 6.28 -6.60
CA PHE A 71 -4.76 5.84 -6.50
C PHE A 71 -4.69 4.32 -6.39
N TRP A 72 -5.51 3.75 -5.53
CA TRP A 72 -5.47 2.32 -5.28
C TRP A 72 -5.93 1.52 -6.51
N ASP A 73 -6.84 2.04 -7.32
CA ASP A 73 -7.22 1.44 -8.60
C ASP A 73 -6.03 1.33 -9.55
N ASP A 74 -5.24 2.39 -9.67
CA ASP A 74 -4.02 2.37 -10.48
C ASP A 74 -2.98 1.38 -9.92
N VAL A 75 -2.87 1.28 -8.59
CA VAL A 75 -2.03 0.26 -7.93
C VAL A 75 -2.53 -1.16 -8.22
N PHE A 76 -3.82 -1.42 -8.07
CA PHE A 76 -4.40 -2.76 -8.30
C PHE A 76 -4.32 -3.19 -9.76
N ASP A 77 -4.44 -2.25 -10.70
CA ASP A 77 -4.42 -2.54 -12.13
C ASP A 77 -3.00 -2.65 -12.70
N ASN A 78 -2.04 -1.89 -12.17
CA ASN A 78 -0.75 -1.69 -12.82
C ASN A 78 0.49 -1.94 -11.95
N ALA A 79 0.37 -2.08 -10.62
CA ALA A 79 1.56 -2.28 -9.80
C ALA A 79 2.15 -3.68 -9.96
N PRO A 80 3.49 -3.81 -10.05
CA PRO A 80 4.14 -5.11 -10.11
C PRO A 80 3.98 -5.90 -8.79
N ASN A 81 3.85 -5.21 -7.65
CA ASN A 81 3.52 -5.82 -6.37
C ASN A 81 2.69 -4.86 -5.49
N ILE A 82 1.39 -5.16 -5.36
CA ILE A 82 0.45 -4.39 -4.54
C ILE A 82 0.77 -4.49 -3.05
N ASP A 83 1.12 -5.69 -2.59
CA ASP A 83 1.33 -5.98 -1.17
C ASP A 83 2.55 -5.21 -0.64
N LEU A 84 3.62 -5.10 -1.44
CA LEU A 84 4.80 -4.30 -1.12
C LEU A 84 4.47 -2.80 -0.99
N ILE A 85 3.67 -2.26 -1.91
CA ILE A 85 3.25 -0.84 -1.86
C ILE A 85 2.38 -0.59 -0.62
N PHE A 86 1.51 -1.53 -0.27
CA PHE A 86 0.69 -1.42 0.93
C PHE A 86 1.52 -1.55 2.21
N ASP A 87 2.53 -2.42 2.26
CA ASP A 87 3.48 -2.49 3.37
C ASP A 87 4.24 -1.16 3.56
N TRP A 88 4.71 -0.55 2.47
CA TRP A 88 5.34 0.77 2.55
C TRP A 88 4.39 1.87 3.03
N PHE A 89 3.11 1.79 2.67
CA PHE A 89 2.09 2.70 3.20
C PHE A 89 1.95 2.56 4.71
N LEU A 90 1.92 1.32 5.21
CA LEU A 90 1.76 1.03 6.63
C LEU A 90 2.98 1.47 7.45
N ASP A 91 4.18 1.29 6.91
CA ASP A 91 5.44 1.78 7.52
C ASP A 91 5.44 3.30 7.72
N GLY A 92 4.74 4.05 6.88
CA GLY A 92 4.61 5.50 6.99
C GLY A 92 3.69 5.97 8.12
N LEU A 93 2.83 5.11 8.66
CA LEU A 93 1.87 5.50 9.69
C LEU A 93 2.55 5.73 11.05
N PRO A 94 2.16 6.76 11.83
CA PRO A 94 2.69 6.96 13.18
C PRO A 94 2.12 5.87 14.10
N ILE A 95 2.94 4.86 14.40
CA ILE A 95 2.50 3.72 15.21
C ILE A 95 2.57 4.07 16.71
N GLU A 96 1.49 4.66 17.19
CA GLU A 96 0.92 4.41 18.52
C GLU A 96 -0.59 4.19 18.34
N ASN A 97 -1.02 3.12 17.66
CA ASN A 97 -2.45 2.88 17.43
C ASN A 97 -2.86 1.42 17.76
N PRO A 98 -3.76 1.18 18.74
CA PRO A 98 -4.19 -0.14 19.20
C PRO A 98 -5.01 -0.98 18.19
N LYS A 99 -5.14 -0.55 16.93
CA LYS A 99 -5.74 -1.34 15.83
C LYS A 99 -4.82 -2.41 15.25
N PHE A 100 -3.64 -2.63 15.85
CA PHE A 100 -2.71 -3.72 15.53
C PHE A 100 -3.35 -5.12 15.48
N LYS A 101 -4.50 -5.32 16.14
CA LYS A 101 -5.27 -6.57 16.07
C LYS A 101 -5.91 -6.83 14.70
N PHE A 102 -6.44 -5.79 14.03
CA PHE A 102 -6.96 -5.93 12.67
C PHE A 102 -5.82 -6.17 11.67
N PHE A 103 -4.66 -5.56 11.90
CA PHE A 103 -3.44 -5.76 11.11
C PHE A 103 -2.86 -7.17 11.28
N GLU A 104 -2.77 -7.72 12.50
CA GLU A 104 -2.39 -9.12 12.71
C GLU A 104 -3.43 -10.10 12.16
N ASP A 105 -4.72 -9.78 12.22
CA ASP A 105 -5.79 -10.62 11.68
C ASP A 105 -5.82 -10.61 10.14
N MET A 106 -5.54 -9.47 9.50
CA MET A 106 -5.31 -9.39 8.05
C MET A 106 -4.03 -10.12 7.64
N LYS A 107 -2.92 -9.88 8.35
CA LYS A 107 -1.64 -10.55 8.07
C LYS A 107 -1.70 -12.07 8.29
N LYS A 108 -2.44 -12.54 9.28
CA LYS A 108 -2.74 -13.98 9.46
C LYS A 108 -3.63 -14.54 8.35
N ARG A 109 -4.61 -13.78 7.85
CA ARG A 109 -5.40 -14.19 6.67
C ARG A 109 -4.51 -14.26 5.42
N TRP A 110 -3.56 -13.32 5.28
CA TRP A 110 -2.57 -13.32 4.20
C TRP A 110 -1.67 -14.56 4.22
N ASP A 111 -1.13 -14.97 5.37
CA ASP A 111 -0.28 -16.16 5.47
C ASP A 111 -1.08 -17.48 5.28
N LEU A 112 -2.39 -17.49 5.58
CA LEU A 112 -3.24 -18.67 5.45
C LEU A 112 -3.67 -18.96 4.00
N ASP A 113 -3.88 -17.93 3.18
CA ASP A 113 -4.22 -18.09 1.75
C ASP A 113 -3.03 -18.64 0.92
N GLU A 114 -1.78 -18.40 1.34
CA GLU A 114 -0.59 -19.06 0.74
C GLU A 114 -0.40 -20.50 1.25
N GLY A 115 -0.81 -20.79 2.50
CA GLY A 115 -0.68 -22.11 3.12
C GLY A 115 -1.64 -23.18 2.60
N ASP A 116 -2.86 -22.80 2.21
CA ASP A 116 -3.87 -23.76 1.72
C ASP A 116 -3.64 -24.22 0.27
N GLN A 117 -2.76 -23.56 -0.50
CA GLN A 117 -2.34 -24.06 -1.83
C GLN A 117 -1.21 -25.10 -1.77
N LEU A 118 -0.51 -25.24 -0.65
CA LEU A 118 0.57 -26.23 -0.49
C LEU A 118 0.11 -27.52 0.23
N GLY A 119 -1.16 -27.60 0.62
CA GLY A 119 -1.74 -28.73 1.37
C GLY A 119 -2.62 -29.70 0.58
N ALA A 120 -2.80 -29.52 -0.73
CA ALA A 120 -3.62 -30.39 -1.58
C ALA A 120 -2.80 -30.98 -2.74
N ILE A 121 -1.84 -31.86 -2.42
CA ILE A 121 -1.30 -32.87 -3.35
C ILE A 121 -1.42 -34.24 -2.68
#